data_AF-A0A2K3QR84-F1
#
_entry.id   AF-A0A2K3QR84-F1
#
_cell.length_a   1.000
_cell.length_b   1.000
_cell.length_c   1.000
_cell.angle_alpha   90.00
_cell.angle_beta   90.00
_cell.angle_gamma   90.00
#
_symmetry.space_group_name_H-M   'P 1'
#
loop_
_entity.id
_entity.type
_entity.pdbx_description
1 polymer ?
#
loop_
_entity_poly.entity_id
_entity_poly.type
_entity_poly.pdbx_seq_one_letter_code
_entity_poly.pdbx_strand_id
1 'polypeptide(L)'
;PLPHPHPHSSIPLATQVPQIRASDTKCSHARPTLPNDARRPKPSPGISALSPACHTSPFFTTDTIEVCEDKRALFDLYLIITIRFPPCRRLSVCSCTHPSHHCHPVRRRRLVLALRPPNHHPENPHRHIGTHERSGTSEEAMVNHTSSGPSAAAAMANETLFRTALPPLPTFSLEPTGDVFVWISDFWLSLLLPVAVYWAMSIFFHVIDVLDLFPQYRLHTPDEILRRNHASRFEVARDVVIQQVIQVVTGAALAVTEPPEMHGKAQYDVAVWATRLRLAQRALPALLGLLGLNATDISKNMSTSHPLLAGALAGGYYPFLATAESAAPTFAPWELTAAKLIYHVLIPGLQFFVAVFILDTWQYFLHRLMHMNRWLYTTFHSRHHRLYVPYAYGALYNHPFEGFLLDTLGAAIAFKVTGMTLRQGTCFFTFSTIKTIDDHCGYAFPWDPLQLITSNNAAYHDIHHQTWGIKANFSQPFFTFWDTLLGTKYKGSRTDRLADKKRVEKMK
;
A
#
# COMPACT_ATOMS: atom_id res chain seq x y z
N PRO A 1 -48.29 -31.99 -51.19
CA PRO A 1 -47.64 -33.33 -51.01
C PRO A 1 -46.54 -33.26 -49.94
N LEU A 2 -46.92 -33.64 -48.72
CA LEU A 2 -46.03 -34.15 -47.66
C LEU A 2 -45.56 -35.59 -48.04
N PRO A 3 -44.64 -36.29 -47.31
CA PRO A 3 -44.32 -36.11 -45.89
C PRO A 3 -42.85 -36.29 -45.43
N HIS A 4 -42.66 -36.09 -44.11
CA HIS A 4 -41.58 -36.63 -43.28
C HIS A 4 -41.49 -38.18 -43.33
N PRO A 5 -40.45 -38.77 -42.71
CA PRO A 5 -40.77 -39.49 -41.46
C PRO A 5 -39.81 -39.26 -40.26
N HIS A 6 -40.39 -39.32 -39.06
CA HIS A 6 -39.77 -39.66 -37.76
C HIS A 6 -40.11 -41.16 -37.44
N PRO A 7 -40.13 -41.67 -36.18
CA PRO A 7 -39.01 -42.03 -35.28
C PRO A 7 -39.12 -43.47 -34.70
N HIS A 8 -38.12 -43.96 -33.95
CA HIS A 8 -38.23 -45.09 -32.96
C HIS A 8 -37.09 -44.93 -31.91
N SER A 9 -37.29 -44.85 -30.57
CA SER A 9 -37.76 -45.81 -29.52
C SER A 9 -36.82 -47.03 -29.33
N SER A 10 -36.36 -47.50 -28.14
CA SER A 10 -36.76 -47.38 -26.70
C SER A 10 -35.56 -47.81 -25.76
N ILE A 11 -35.29 -47.29 -24.54
CA ILE A 11 -35.81 -47.65 -23.17
C ILE A 11 -35.51 -49.11 -22.71
N PRO A 12 -35.14 -49.48 -21.43
CA PRO A 12 -34.47 -48.78 -20.28
C PRO A 12 -33.43 -49.64 -19.48
N LEU A 13 -32.86 -49.11 -18.38
CA LEU A 13 -32.83 -49.82 -17.07
C LEU A 13 -32.68 -48.83 -15.89
N ALA A 14 -33.18 -49.18 -14.71
CA ALA A 14 -33.31 -48.29 -13.55
C ALA A 14 -32.98 -48.98 -12.21
N THR A 15 -32.50 -48.22 -11.22
CA THR A 15 -32.54 -48.44 -9.74
C THR A 15 -31.78 -47.30 -9.05
N GLN A 16 -32.10 -46.79 -7.85
CA GLN A 16 -33.32 -46.79 -7.03
C GLN A 16 -33.17 -45.67 -5.97
N VAL A 17 -34.28 -45.15 -5.43
CA VAL A 17 -34.30 -44.14 -4.35
C VAL A 17 -35.08 -44.70 -3.15
N PRO A 18 -34.64 -44.51 -1.90
CA PRO A 18 -35.52 -44.63 -0.72
C PRO A 18 -36.06 -43.26 -0.29
N GLN A 19 -37.40 -43.14 -0.22
CA GLN A 19 -38.07 -42.06 0.52
C GLN A 19 -38.18 -42.42 2.01
N ILE A 20 -38.20 -41.42 2.89
CA ILE A 20 -38.84 -41.52 4.21
C ILE A 20 -39.82 -40.35 4.37
N ARG A 21 -40.98 -40.63 5.00
CA ARG A 21 -42.17 -39.76 5.07
C ARG A 21 -42.10 -38.69 6.16
N ALA A 22 -43.00 -37.71 6.03
CA ALA A 22 -43.20 -36.58 6.91
C ALA A 22 -43.91 -36.91 8.24
N SER A 23 -43.87 -35.95 9.18
CA SER A 23 -44.85 -35.78 10.25
C SER A 23 -45.20 -34.30 10.43
N ASP A 24 -46.50 -33.98 10.50
CA ASP A 24 -47.02 -32.65 10.75
C ASP A 24 -46.87 -32.22 12.22
N THR A 25 -46.75 -30.92 12.48
CA THR A 25 -47.40 -30.32 13.67
C THR A 25 -47.66 -28.82 13.50
N LYS A 26 -48.91 -28.41 13.72
CA LYS A 26 -49.31 -27.00 13.84
C LYS A 26 -49.04 -26.50 15.27
N CYS A 27 -48.65 -25.24 15.43
CA CYS A 27 -49.02 -24.46 16.61
C CYS A 27 -49.05 -22.95 16.32
N SER A 28 -49.85 -22.21 17.07
CA SER A 28 -50.26 -20.82 16.82
C SER A 28 -49.87 -19.86 17.95
N HIS A 29 -49.97 -18.54 17.69
CA HIS A 29 -49.88 -17.42 18.65
C HIS A 29 -48.48 -17.17 19.29
N ALA A 30 -48.10 -15.96 19.73
CA ALA A 30 -48.65 -14.60 19.56
C ALA A 30 -47.53 -13.53 19.73
N ARG A 31 -47.83 -12.26 19.41
CA ARG A 31 -47.03 -11.10 19.85
C ARG A 31 -47.17 -10.86 21.36
N PRO A 32 -46.21 -10.15 21.97
CA PRO A 32 -46.55 -9.11 22.93
C PRO A 32 -45.94 -7.74 22.59
N THR A 33 -46.55 -6.70 23.17
CA THR A 33 -46.23 -5.27 23.04
C THR A 33 -45.44 -4.72 24.25
N LEU A 34 -44.94 -3.49 24.11
CA LEU A 34 -44.27 -2.66 25.14
C LEU A 34 -45.08 -2.49 26.44
N PRO A 35 -44.44 -2.00 27.52
CA PRO A 35 -44.64 -0.57 27.86
C PRO A 35 -43.38 0.22 28.30
N ASN A 36 -43.52 1.56 28.28
CA ASN A 36 -42.69 2.56 29.00
C ASN A 36 -42.83 2.36 30.54
N ASP A 37 -42.00 2.90 31.44
CA ASP A 37 -41.88 4.35 31.75
C ASP A 37 -40.84 4.70 32.85
N ALA A 38 -40.57 6.00 33.02
CA ALA A 38 -40.25 6.73 34.26
C ALA A 38 -38.83 6.74 34.92
N ARG A 39 -38.23 7.96 34.84
CA ARG A 39 -37.68 8.81 35.94
C ARG A 39 -36.26 8.59 36.53
N ARG A 40 -35.55 9.72 36.70
CA ARG A 40 -34.31 9.93 37.50
C ARG A 40 -34.65 10.21 38.98
N PRO A 41 -33.66 10.20 39.91
CA PRO A 41 -33.04 11.49 40.30
C PRO A 41 -31.50 11.47 40.54
N LYS A 42 -30.95 12.68 40.80
CA LYS A 42 -29.61 13.07 41.34
C LYS A 42 -29.90 13.95 42.62
N PRO A 43 -28.94 14.45 43.46
CA PRO A 43 -27.53 14.80 43.18
C PRO A 43 -26.44 14.72 44.32
N SER A 44 -25.14 14.82 43.94
CA SER A 44 -24.02 15.60 44.57
C SER A 44 -23.50 15.30 46.00
N PRO A 45 -22.35 15.89 46.47
CA PRO A 45 -21.17 16.49 45.79
C PRO A 45 -19.77 16.00 46.33
N GLY A 46 -18.64 16.48 45.78
CA GLY A 46 -17.39 16.59 46.56
C GLY A 46 -16.01 16.65 45.86
N ILE A 47 -15.30 17.79 46.03
CA ILE A 47 -13.84 17.94 46.30
C ILE A 47 -12.80 17.97 45.13
N SER A 48 -12.34 19.21 44.86
CA SER A 48 -10.96 19.74 44.72
C SER A 48 -9.94 19.33 43.65
N ALA A 49 -9.68 20.33 42.79
CA ALA A 49 -8.44 20.80 42.15
C ALA A 49 -7.06 20.19 42.48
N LEU A 50 -6.21 20.13 41.43
CA LEU A 50 -4.80 20.60 41.43
C LEU A 50 -4.29 20.79 39.98
N SER A 51 -3.34 21.70 39.78
CA SER A 51 -2.72 22.05 38.49
C SER A 51 -1.24 22.39 38.71
N PRO A 52 -0.34 22.09 37.75
CA PRO A 52 0.89 22.86 37.60
C PRO A 52 1.17 23.34 36.16
N ALA A 53 1.99 24.37 36.06
CA ALA A 53 2.29 25.13 34.85
C ALA A 53 3.36 24.49 33.93
N CYS A 54 3.38 24.93 32.67
CA CYS A 54 4.52 24.74 31.76
C CYS A 54 5.23 26.07 31.48
N HIS A 55 6.55 26.09 31.62
CA HIS A 55 7.40 27.21 31.21
C HIS A 55 7.63 27.22 29.69
N THR A 56 7.77 28.42 29.13
CA THR A 56 8.17 28.66 27.73
C THR A 56 9.58 29.27 27.69
N SER A 57 10.43 28.79 26.78
CA SER A 57 11.38 29.61 25.98
C SER A 57 12.19 28.75 24.98
N PRO A 58 12.74 29.34 23.90
CA PRO A 58 13.17 28.60 22.70
C PRO A 58 14.69 28.56 22.51
N PHE A 59 15.17 27.73 21.55
CA PHE A 59 16.12 28.09 20.49
C PHE A 59 16.39 26.84 19.61
N PHE A 60 16.44 27.02 18.29
CA PHE A 60 16.88 26.00 17.32
C PHE A 60 17.94 26.61 16.41
N THR A 61 19.10 25.99 16.32
CA THR A 61 20.13 26.27 15.30
C THR A 61 20.14 25.18 14.24
N THR A 62 20.54 25.57 13.03
CA THR A 62 20.59 24.73 11.82
C THR A 62 21.72 23.70 11.86
N ASP A 63 21.37 22.41 11.97
CA ASP A 63 22.26 21.25 11.68
C ASP A 63 21.45 19.95 11.38
N THR A 64 20.16 20.05 11.08
CA THR A 64 19.20 18.92 11.19
C THR A 64 18.80 18.23 9.89
N ILE A 65 19.50 18.47 8.77
CA ILE A 65 19.11 17.92 7.45
C ILE A 65 19.58 16.47 7.26
N GLU A 66 20.85 16.13 7.50
CA GLU A 66 21.38 14.77 7.25
C GLU A 66 20.76 13.69 8.18
N VAL A 67 20.37 14.04 9.40
CA VAL A 67 19.83 13.08 10.39
C VAL A 67 18.31 12.83 10.21
N CYS A 68 17.64 13.57 9.33
CA CYS A 68 16.20 13.47 9.13
C CYS A 68 15.77 12.39 8.11
N GLU A 69 16.56 12.12 7.06
CA GLU A 69 16.16 11.17 6.02
C GLU A 69 16.31 9.70 6.45
N ASP A 70 17.40 9.36 7.14
CA ASP A 70 17.65 7.98 7.61
C ASP A 70 16.57 7.50 8.60
N LYS A 71 15.94 8.44 9.32
CA LYS A 71 14.78 8.16 10.19
C LYS A 71 13.48 7.92 9.43
N ARG A 72 13.31 8.44 8.21
CA ARG A 72 12.11 8.16 7.39
C ARG A 72 12.14 6.73 6.87
N ALA A 73 13.23 6.30 6.24
CA ALA A 73 13.39 4.93 5.76
C ALA A 73 13.21 3.86 6.86
N LEU A 74 13.63 4.18 8.10
CA LEU A 74 13.37 3.33 9.28
C LEU A 74 11.91 3.39 9.75
N PHE A 75 11.26 4.55 9.72
CA PHE A 75 9.84 4.69 10.08
C PHE A 75 8.92 4.00 9.08
N ASP A 76 9.18 4.17 7.78
CA ASP A 76 8.37 3.61 6.70
C ASP A 76 8.44 2.07 6.70
N LEU A 77 9.63 1.49 6.86
CA LEU A 77 9.77 0.03 6.97
C LEU A 77 9.19 -0.51 8.30
N TYR A 78 9.32 0.21 9.41
CA TYR A 78 8.73 -0.19 10.69
C TYR A 78 7.19 -0.13 10.65
N LEU A 79 6.61 0.87 9.96
CA LEU A 79 5.18 1.00 9.73
C LEU A 79 4.64 -0.10 8.82
N ILE A 80 5.39 -0.46 7.77
CA ILE A 80 5.07 -1.57 6.86
C ILE A 80 5.14 -2.94 7.56
N ILE A 81 6.10 -3.16 8.46
CA ILE A 81 6.30 -4.45 9.15
C ILE A 81 5.46 -4.57 10.44
N THR A 82 5.10 -3.46 11.11
CA THR A 82 4.34 -3.49 12.37
C THR A 82 3.04 -2.70 12.32
N ILE A 83 1.98 -3.34 11.80
CA ILE A 83 0.59 -2.92 12.05
C ILE A 83 0.26 -3.19 13.54
N ARG A 84 0.66 -2.27 14.42
CA ARG A 84 0.14 -2.18 15.79
C ARG A 84 -0.86 -1.04 15.86
N PHE A 85 -2.14 -1.39 15.97
CA PHE A 85 -3.18 -0.43 16.37
C PHE A 85 -2.78 0.23 17.70
N PRO A 86 -2.74 1.58 17.80
CA PRO A 86 -2.54 2.24 19.08
C PRO A 86 -3.75 1.98 20.00
N PRO A 87 -3.56 1.75 21.31
CA PRO A 87 -4.66 1.49 22.21
C PRO A 87 -5.56 2.73 22.34
N CYS A 88 -6.88 2.51 22.30
CA CYS A 88 -7.90 3.55 22.34
C CYS A 88 -7.70 4.56 23.48
N ARG A 89 -7.38 5.82 23.14
CA ARG A 89 -7.65 6.96 24.02
C ARG A 89 -9.03 7.53 23.68
N ARG A 90 -9.90 7.61 24.68
CA ARG A 90 -11.27 8.13 24.54
C ARG A 90 -11.23 9.57 24.04
N LEU A 91 -11.83 9.86 22.88
CA LEU A 91 -12.23 11.23 22.56
C LEU A 91 -13.46 11.57 23.42
N SER A 92 -13.31 12.57 24.29
CA SER A 92 -14.45 13.24 24.91
C SER A 92 -14.97 14.30 23.94
N VAL A 93 -16.22 14.21 23.54
CA VAL A 93 -16.89 15.25 22.75
C VAL A 93 -17.21 16.43 23.66
N CYS A 94 -16.73 17.62 23.30
CA CYS A 94 -17.28 18.88 23.80
C CYS A 94 -17.82 19.69 22.61
N SER A 95 -19.13 19.94 22.65
CA SER A 95 -19.82 20.83 21.72
C SER A 95 -20.06 22.16 22.41
N CYS A 96 -19.66 23.27 21.79
CA CYS A 96 -20.07 24.62 22.19
C CYS A 96 -20.44 25.44 20.94
N THR A 97 -21.53 26.17 21.06
CA THR A 97 -22.17 26.95 20.00
C THR A 97 -21.64 28.39 19.90
N HIS A 98 -21.82 28.98 18.72
CA HIS A 98 -21.72 30.39 18.31
C HIS A 98 -22.40 31.44 19.24
N PRO A 99 -22.29 32.79 19.02
CA PRO A 99 -21.81 33.52 17.82
C PRO A 99 -20.95 34.82 18.02
N SER A 100 -20.57 35.45 16.88
CA SER A 100 -20.58 36.91 16.60
C SER A 100 -19.29 37.78 16.55
N HIS A 101 -19.29 38.65 15.51
CA HIS A 101 -18.70 39.99 15.34
C HIS A 101 -17.37 40.28 14.56
N HIS A 102 -17.60 40.98 13.43
CA HIS A 102 -16.83 42.06 12.76
C HIS A 102 -15.62 41.80 11.84
N CYS A 103 -15.73 42.38 10.64
CA CYS A 103 -14.69 42.54 9.60
C CYS A 103 -14.15 43.99 9.58
N HIS A 104 -12.88 44.18 9.19
CA HIS A 104 -12.44 45.14 8.15
C HIS A 104 -10.93 44.94 7.84
N PRO A 105 -10.38 45.48 6.72
CA PRO A 105 -9.25 44.85 6.01
C PRO A 105 -7.87 45.51 6.21
N VAL A 106 -6.80 44.74 5.94
CA VAL A 106 -5.41 45.24 5.92
C VAL A 106 -4.89 45.37 4.47
N ARG A 107 -4.19 46.48 4.20
CA ARG A 107 -3.68 46.87 2.88
C ARG A 107 -2.43 46.12 2.45
N ARG A 108 -2.28 45.93 1.12
CA ARG A 108 -1.01 45.59 0.45
C ARG A 108 0.09 46.62 0.74
N ARG A 109 1.35 46.18 0.83
CA ARG A 109 2.52 47.00 0.46
C ARG A 109 3.46 46.20 -0.44
N ARG A 110 4.05 46.91 -1.42
CA ARG A 110 5.02 46.39 -2.40
C ARG A 110 6.43 46.40 -1.79
N LEU A 111 7.27 45.46 -2.23
CA LEU A 111 8.72 45.51 -2.07
C LEU A 111 9.32 46.35 -3.22
N VAL A 112 10.38 47.14 -2.95
CA VAL A 112 11.11 47.94 -3.94
C VAL A 112 12.62 47.75 -3.71
N LEU A 113 13.39 47.62 -4.79
CA LEU A 113 14.85 47.46 -4.81
C LEU A 113 15.61 48.75 -4.45
N ALA A 114 16.82 48.61 -3.90
CA ALA A 114 17.91 49.59 -3.97
C ALA A 114 19.30 48.88 -3.92
N LEU A 115 20.37 49.55 -4.37
CA LEU A 115 21.64 48.94 -4.82
C LEU A 115 22.92 49.59 -4.21
N ARG A 116 23.95 48.75 -3.95
CA ARG A 116 25.44 49.04 -3.99
C ARG A 116 26.05 50.02 -2.91
N PRO A 117 27.39 50.25 -2.84
CA PRO A 117 28.52 49.39 -2.35
C PRO A 117 29.44 50.21 -1.34
N PRO A 118 30.81 50.19 -1.26
CA PRO A 118 31.93 49.25 -1.61
C PRO A 118 33.03 49.10 -0.47
N ASN A 119 34.27 48.70 -0.85
CA ASN A 119 35.61 48.85 -0.19
C ASN A 119 36.07 47.83 0.90
N HIS A 120 37.20 47.08 0.78
CA HIS A 120 38.66 47.41 0.68
C HIS A 120 39.29 47.87 2.03
N HIS A 121 40.47 47.44 2.53
CA HIS A 121 41.46 46.38 2.15
C HIS A 121 42.27 45.94 3.45
N PRO A 122 43.49 45.34 3.47
CA PRO A 122 43.91 44.38 4.54
C PRO A 122 45.08 44.86 5.45
N GLU A 123 45.49 44.04 6.44
CA GLU A 123 46.89 44.01 6.95
C GLU A 123 47.24 42.76 7.79
N ASN A 124 48.55 42.50 7.96
CA ASN A 124 49.19 41.37 8.67
C ASN A 124 50.58 41.82 9.16
N PRO A 125 51.05 41.48 10.39
CA PRO A 125 52.43 40.98 10.48
C PRO A 125 52.79 39.98 11.62
N HIS A 126 53.52 38.92 11.26
CA HIS A 126 54.82 38.45 11.80
C HIS A 126 55.21 38.38 13.31
N ARG A 127 55.50 37.13 13.77
CA ARG A 127 56.84 36.56 14.19
C ARG A 127 57.34 36.62 15.67
N HIS A 128 58.11 35.56 16.01
CA HIS A 128 59.06 35.30 17.16
C HIS A 128 58.55 34.48 18.37
N ILE A 129 59.33 33.72 19.16
CA ILE A 129 60.52 32.81 19.09
C ILE A 129 60.77 32.36 20.57
N GLY A 130 61.29 31.14 20.83
CA GLY A 130 61.90 30.72 22.13
C GLY A 130 61.16 29.59 22.88
N THR A 131 61.58 28.31 22.96
CA THR A 131 62.77 27.63 23.54
C THR A 131 62.86 27.57 25.08
N HIS A 132 62.73 26.36 25.66
CA HIS A 132 63.63 25.83 26.70
C HIS A 132 63.42 24.31 26.98
N GLU A 133 64.47 23.63 27.45
CA GLU A 133 64.59 22.17 27.60
C GLU A 133 64.39 21.63 29.04
N ARG A 134 64.53 20.29 29.18
CA ARG A 134 65.18 19.51 30.29
C ARG A 134 64.20 18.67 31.15
N SER A 135 64.46 17.45 31.65
CA SER A 135 65.33 16.27 31.39
C SER A 135 65.24 15.37 32.66
N GLY A 136 65.25 14.03 32.53
CA GLY A 136 65.38 13.06 33.65
C GLY A 136 64.43 11.84 33.53
N THR A 137 64.87 10.62 33.17
CA THR A 137 65.53 9.55 33.99
C THR A 137 64.65 9.01 35.13
N SER A 138 64.52 7.70 35.43
CA SER A 138 65.00 6.43 34.84
C SER A 138 64.50 5.24 35.71
N GLU A 139 64.26 4.03 35.18
CA GLU A 139 64.63 2.71 35.77
C GLU A 139 63.98 1.49 35.05
N GLU A 140 64.68 0.35 35.02
CA GLU A 140 64.24 -0.95 34.49
C GLU A 140 64.15 -2.01 35.60
N ALA A 141 63.30 -3.04 35.43
CA ALA A 141 63.45 -4.33 36.13
C ALA A 141 62.76 -5.49 35.38
N MET A 142 63.49 -6.59 35.14
CA MET A 142 62.97 -7.94 34.80
C MET A 142 62.85 -8.76 36.12
N VAL A 143 62.09 -9.87 36.28
CA VAL A 143 62.28 -11.22 35.67
C VAL A 143 61.13 -12.20 36.10
N ASN A 144 60.65 -13.02 35.15
CA ASN A 144 60.04 -14.39 35.19
C ASN A 144 58.71 -14.82 35.88
N HIS A 145 57.85 -15.38 35.00
CA HIS A 145 57.11 -16.67 35.02
C HIS A 145 56.09 -17.06 36.11
N THR A 146 54.84 -17.33 35.66
CA THR A 146 54.16 -18.63 35.84
C THR A 146 53.02 -18.81 34.82
N SER A 147 52.65 -20.06 34.50
CA SER A 147 51.67 -20.42 33.47
C SER A 147 50.23 -20.48 34.01
N SER A 148 49.27 -19.78 33.39
CA SER A 148 47.84 -19.87 33.76
C SER A 148 46.87 -19.67 32.58
N GLY A 149 46.27 -20.78 32.12
CA GLY A 149 45.07 -20.81 31.27
C GLY A 149 45.20 -20.27 29.83
N PRO A 150 44.17 -20.48 28.98
CA PRO A 150 44.02 -19.70 27.77
C PRO A 150 43.83 -18.23 28.19
N SER A 151 44.80 -17.39 27.87
CA SER A 151 44.85 -15.99 28.28
C SER A 151 43.54 -15.26 27.99
N ALA A 152 43.20 -14.25 28.82
CA ALA A 152 42.13 -13.31 28.52
C ALA A 152 42.31 -12.68 27.12
N ALA A 153 43.54 -12.58 26.59
CA ALA A 153 43.81 -12.18 25.21
C ALA A 153 43.23 -13.13 24.14
N ALA A 154 43.10 -14.43 24.42
CA ALA A 154 42.47 -15.40 23.51
C ALA A 154 40.93 -15.34 23.58
N ALA A 155 40.37 -15.09 24.76
CA ALA A 155 38.94 -14.80 24.91
C ALA A 155 38.57 -13.47 24.25
N MET A 156 39.38 -12.43 24.45
CA MET A 156 39.28 -11.15 23.76
C MET A 156 39.53 -11.28 22.26
N ALA A 157 40.41 -12.17 21.79
CA ALA A 157 40.61 -12.43 20.36
C ALA A 157 39.35 -13.03 19.71
N ASN A 158 38.64 -13.92 20.40
CA ASN A 158 37.33 -14.40 19.95
C ASN A 158 36.26 -13.29 20.00
N GLU A 159 36.28 -12.43 21.02
CA GLU A 159 35.35 -11.30 21.10
C GLU A 159 35.63 -10.24 20.02
N THR A 160 36.89 -9.99 19.68
CA THR A 160 37.26 -9.13 18.54
C THR A 160 36.91 -9.78 17.20
N LEU A 161 36.86 -11.11 17.08
CA LEU A 161 36.41 -11.83 15.88
C LEU A 161 34.90 -11.69 15.60
N PHE A 162 34.08 -11.45 16.63
CA PHE A 162 32.67 -11.02 16.44
C PHE A 162 32.54 -9.51 16.20
N ARG A 163 33.59 -8.72 16.53
CA ARG A 163 33.68 -7.28 16.24
C ARG A 163 34.47 -6.96 14.96
N THR A 164 35.13 -7.92 14.30
CA THR A 164 35.94 -7.66 13.10
C THR A 164 35.04 -7.21 11.96
N ALA A 165 35.19 -5.93 11.65
CA ALA A 165 34.59 -5.13 10.58
C ALA A 165 33.53 -5.83 9.71
N LEU A 166 32.30 -5.33 9.83
CA LEU A 166 31.36 -5.37 8.70
C LEU A 166 32.06 -4.73 7.48
N PRO A 167 31.84 -5.25 6.26
CA PRO A 167 32.40 -4.62 5.07
C PRO A 167 32.01 -3.14 5.00
N PRO A 168 32.95 -2.23 4.66
CA PRO A 168 32.66 -0.80 4.65
C PRO A 168 31.57 -0.49 3.62
N LEU A 169 30.68 0.44 3.97
CA LEU A 169 29.67 0.92 3.03
C LEU A 169 30.35 1.79 1.95
N PRO A 170 29.98 1.64 0.67
CA PRO A 170 30.55 2.45 -0.40
C PRO A 170 30.10 3.91 -0.27
N THR A 171 31.00 4.86 -0.51
CA THR A 171 30.64 6.27 -0.64
C THR A 171 29.70 6.49 -1.82
N PHE A 172 28.77 7.45 -1.70
CA PHE A 172 27.86 7.83 -2.78
C PHE A 172 27.83 9.36 -2.95
N SER A 173 27.55 9.82 -4.16
CA SER A 173 27.03 11.15 -4.46
C SER A 173 25.55 11.04 -4.83
N LEU A 174 24.79 12.14 -4.69
CA LEU A 174 23.40 12.22 -5.13
C LEU A 174 23.28 13.17 -6.30
N GLU A 175 22.72 12.68 -7.40
CA GLU A 175 22.45 13.47 -8.61
C GLU A 175 20.97 13.34 -8.98
N PRO A 176 20.31 14.42 -9.47
CA PRO A 176 18.93 14.32 -9.96
C PRO A 176 18.83 13.29 -11.09
N THR A 177 17.83 12.41 -11.03
CA THR A 177 17.67 11.33 -12.02
C THR A 177 17.24 11.84 -13.41
N GLY A 178 16.75 13.09 -13.50
CA GLY A 178 16.07 13.60 -14.69
C GLY A 178 14.71 12.94 -14.89
N ASP A 179 14.03 13.26 -15.99
CA ASP A 179 12.73 12.67 -16.38
C ASP A 179 12.90 11.33 -17.12
N VAL A 180 11.91 10.43 -17.06
CA VAL A 180 11.94 9.13 -17.78
C VAL A 180 11.94 9.34 -19.30
N PHE A 181 11.23 10.36 -19.77
CA PHE A 181 11.07 10.66 -21.19
C PHE A 181 11.53 12.08 -21.50
N VAL A 182 12.39 12.23 -22.50
CA VAL A 182 12.96 13.54 -22.92
C VAL A 182 11.92 14.55 -23.42
N TRP A 183 10.67 14.15 -23.64
CA TRP A 183 9.60 14.95 -24.22
C TRP A 183 8.44 15.25 -23.25
N ILE A 184 8.42 14.65 -22.06
CA ILE A 184 7.42 14.90 -21.01
C ILE A 184 8.04 14.70 -19.64
N SER A 185 7.90 15.69 -18.75
CA SER A 185 8.43 15.55 -17.40
C SER A 185 7.63 14.55 -16.57
N ASP A 186 8.27 13.92 -15.59
CA ASP A 186 7.63 12.90 -14.73
C ASP A 186 6.42 13.47 -13.98
N PHE A 187 6.45 14.77 -13.67
CA PHE A 187 5.28 15.51 -13.19
C PHE A 187 4.10 15.39 -14.17
N TRP A 188 4.25 15.82 -15.43
CA TRP A 188 3.14 15.76 -16.39
C TRP A 188 2.77 14.33 -16.78
N LEU A 189 3.74 13.42 -16.83
CA LEU A 189 3.51 12.00 -17.07
C LEU A 189 2.59 11.40 -16.00
N SER A 190 2.85 11.71 -14.71
CA SER A 190 2.03 11.22 -13.59
C SER A 190 0.57 11.65 -13.64
N LEU A 191 0.28 12.82 -14.23
CA LEU A 191 -1.08 13.38 -14.35
C LEU A 191 -1.80 12.88 -15.61
N LEU A 192 -1.08 12.78 -16.73
CA LEU A 192 -1.66 12.50 -18.04
C LEU A 192 -1.73 11.01 -18.36
N LEU A 193 -0.81 10.17 -17.85
CA LEU A 193 -0.78 8.75 -18.19
C LEU A 193 -2.05 7.99 -17.72
N PRO A 194 -2.53 8.14 -16.47
CA PRO A 194 -3.76 7.45 -16.04
C PRO A 194 -4.98 7.88 -16.87
N VAL A 195 -5.08 9.16 -17.25
CA VAL A 195 -6.16 9.70 -18.08
C VAL A 195 -6.09 9.17 -19.51
N ALA A 196 -4.90 9.14 -20.11
CA ALA A 196 -4.70 8.61 -21.46
C ALA A 196 -5.01 7.11 -21.53
N VAL A 197 -4.53 6.35 -20.55
CA VAL A 197 -4.82 4.90 -20.40
C VAL A 197 -6.31 4.66 -20.16
N TYR A 198 -6.97 5.51 -19.36
CA TYR A 198 -8.41 5.42 -19.13
C TYR A 198 -9.18 5.45 -20.45
N TRP A 199 -8.93 6.46 -21.27
CA TRP A 199 -9.64 6.61 -22.55
C TRP A 199 -9.23 5.55 -23.58
N ALA A 200 -7.95 5.17 -23.65
CA ALA A 200 -7.50 4.13 -24.57
C ALA A 200 -8.16 2.77 -24.29
N MET A 201 -8.15 2.31 -23.04
CA MET A 201 -8.78 1.04 -22.62
C MET A 201 -10.31 1.11 -22.72
N SER A 202 -10.89 2.24 -22.33
CA SER A 202 -12.32 2.53 -22.50
C SER A 202 -12.78 2.42 -23.95
N ILE A 203 -12.05 3.02 -24.88
CA ILE A 203 -12.35 2.98 -26.32
C ILE A 203 -12.16 1.56 -26.86
N PHE A 204 -11.12 0.84 -26.44
CA PHE A 204 -10.91 -0.56 -26.83
C PHE A 204 -12.12 -1.45 -26.50
N PHE A 205 -12.61 -1.45 -25.26
CA PHE A 205 -13.82 -2.21 -24.91
C PHE A 205 -15.09 -1.64 -25.57
N HIS A 206 -15.16 -0.33 -25.80
CA HIS A 206 -16.29 0.26 -26.52
C HIS A 206 -16.34 -0.20 -27.99
N VAL A 207 -15.19 -0.36 -28.65
CA VAL A 207 -15.08 -0.91 -30.01
C VAL A 207 -15.48 -2.39 -30.02
N ILE A 208 -15.06 -3.18 -29.02
CA ILE A 208 -15.52 -4.57 -28.84
C ILE A 208 -17.05 -4.63 -28.72
N ASP A 209 -17.66 -3.73 -27.93
CA ASP A 209 -19.11 -3.64 -27.76
C ASP A 209 -19.86 -3.24 -29.04
N VAL A 210 -19.43 -2.17 -29.70
CA VAL A 210 -20.11 -1.63 -30.89
C VAL A 210 -19.96 -2.52 -32.13
N LEU A 211 -18.83 -3.21 -32.27
CA LEU A 211 -18.60 -4.15 -33.39
C LEU A 211 -19.09 -5.58 -33.10
N ASP A 212 -19.77 -5.80 -31.98
CA ASP A 212 -20.25 -7.10 -31.50
C ASP A 212 -19.17 -8.19 -31.45
N LEU A 213 -17.95 -7.82 -31.01
CA LEU A 213 -16.84 -8.76 -30.91
C LEU A 213 -16.99 -9.62 -29.64
N PHE A 214 -16.87 -10.94 -29.83
CA PHE A 214 -16.93 -11.95 -28.77
C PHE A 214 -18.22 -11.94 -27.90
N PRO A 215 -19.43 -11.99 -28.50
CA PRO A 215 -20.69 -11.93 -27.77
C PRO A 215 -20.85 -13.07 -26.73
N GLN A 216 -20.15 -14.19 -26.89
CA GLN A 216 -20.15 -15.32 -25.95
C GLN A 216 -19.52 -15.02 -24.58
N TYR A 217 -18.74 -13.93 -24.45
CA TYR A 217 -18.16 -13.49 -23.16
C TYR A 217 -18.81 -12.22 -22.61
N ARG A 218 -19.77 -11.61 -23.34
CA ARG A 218 -20.49 -10.43 -22.88
C ARG A 218 -21.49 -10.82 -21.79
N LEU A 219 -21.57 -10.01 -20.73
CA LEU A 219 -22.43 -10.28 -19.58
C LEU A 219 -23.92 -9.97 -19.83
N HIS A 220 -24.21 -9.00 -20.70
CA HIS A 220 -25.55 -8.49 -20.99
C HIS A 220 -25.75 -8.22 -22.48
N THR A 221 -26.99 -8.29 -22.96
CA THR A 221 -27.27 -7.99 -24.38
C THR A 221 -27.23 -6.47 -24.66
N PRO A 222 -26.93 -6.01 -25.90
CA PRO A 222 -26.98 -4.59 -26.24
C PRO A 222 -28.36 -3.95 -25.97
N ASP A 223 -29.43 -4.71 -26.17
CA ASP A 223 -30.80 -4.34 -25.83
C ASP A 223 -31.01 -4.08 -24.32
N GLU A 224 -30.33 -4.84 -23.46
CA GLU A 224 -30.33 -4.61 -22.00
C GLU A 224 -29.50 -3.38 -21.61
N ILE A 225 -28.32 -3.19 -22.22
CA ILE A 225 -27.48 -1.99 -22.01
C ILE A 225 -28.29 -0.71 -22.30
N LEU A 226 -29.04 -0.69 -23.42
CA LEU A 226 -29.83 0.46 -23.84
C LEU A 226 -31.10 0.68 -23.00
N ARG A 227 -31.77 -0.39 -22.54
CA ARG A 227 -33.05 -0.27 -21.82
C ARG A 227 -32.93 -0.16 -20.30
N ARG A 228 -31.84 -0.66 -19.71
CA ARG A 228 -31.67 -0.74 -18.25
C ARG A 228 -30.81 0.39 -17.67
N ASN A 229 -30.04 1.12 -18.48
CA ASN A 229 -29.24 2.24 -18.01
C ASN A 229 -30.04 3.54 -17.99
N HIS A 230 -30.00 4.24 -16.86
CA HIS A 230 -30.74 5.48 -16.56
C HIS A 230 -29.89 6.74 -16.78
N ALA A 231 -28.69 6.62 -17.35
CA ALA A 231 -27.79 7.73 -17.69
C ALA A 231 -27.43 7.66 -19.18
N SER A 232 -27.39 8.82 -19.84
CA SER A 232 -27.02 8.87 -21.26
C SER A 232 -25.50 8.72 -21.43
N ARG A 233 -25.06 8.19 -22.58
CA ARG A 233 -23.62 8.03 -22.89
C ARG A 233 -22.85 9.36 -22.80
N PHE A 234 -23.47 10.48 -23.21
CA PHE A 234 -22.91 11.83 -23.10
C PHE A 234 -22.82 12.33 -21.64
N GLU A 235 -23.86 12.10 -20.84
CA GLU A 235 -23.86 12.45 -19.42
C GLU A 235 -22.73 11.72 -18.68
N VAL A 236 -22.54 10.44 -18.98
CA VAL A 236 -21.45 9.62 -18.43
C VAL A 236 -20.09 10.18 -18.84
N ALA A 237 -19.84 10.40 -20.13
CA ALA A 237 -18.57 10.95 -20.59
C ALA A 237 -18.26 12.33 -19.98
N ARG A 238 -19.26 13.20 -19.83
CA ARG A 238 -19.11 14.51 -19.16
C ARG A 238 -18.72 14.37 -17.68
N ASP A 239 -19.43 13.54 -16.92
CA ASP A 239 -19.16 13.39 -15.49
C ASP A 239 -17.81 12.69 -15.24
N VAL A 240 -17.39 11.77 -16.11
CA VAL A 240 -16.03 11.18 -16.11
C VAL A 240 -14.95 12.24 -16.32
N VAL A 241 -15.13 13.20 -17.26
CA VAL A 241 -14.19 14.31 -17.43
C VAL A 241 -14.10 15.18 -16.16
N ILE A 242 -15.21 15.39 -15.46
CA ILE A 242 -15.20 16.09 -14.16
C ILE A 242 -14.38 15.32 -13.12
N GLN A 243 -14.49 13.99 -13.05
CA GLN A 243 -13.65 13.19 -12.16
C GLN A 243 -12.17 13.22 -12.56
N GLN A 244 -11.85 13.19 -13.86
CA GLN A 244 -10.47 13.31 -14.32
C GLN A 244 -9.86 14.67 -13.98
N VAL A 245 -10.63 15.76 -13.99
CA VAL A 245 -10.17 17.06 -13.48
C VAL A 245 -9.86 17.00 -11.98
N ILE A 246 -10.70 16.34 -11.18
CA ILE A 246 -10.46 16.13 -9.74
C ILE A 246 -9.20 15.29 -9.50
N GLN A 247 -9.01 14.21 -10.27
CA GLN A 247 -7.84 13.34 -10.23
C GLN A 247 -6.57 14.09 -10.62
N VAL A 248 -6.58 14.88 -11.70
CA VAL A 248 -5.43 15.69 -12.15
C VAL A 248 -5.07 16.78 -11.13
N VAL A 249 -6.05 17.48 -10.56
CA VAL A 249 -5.80 18.49 -9.52
C VAL A 249 -5.22 17.86 -8.25
N THR A 250 -5.76 16.71 -7.83
CA THR A 250 -5.25 16.00 -6.64
C THR A 250 -3.87 15.40 -6.88
N GLY A 251 -3.64 14.81 -8.07
CA GLY A 251 -2.34 14.31 -8.51
C GLY A 251 -1.29 15.41 -8.56
N ALA A 252 -1.64 16.59 -9.09
CA ALA A 252 -0.74 17.74 -9.12
C ALA A 252 -0.37 18.20 -7.70
N ALA A 253 -1.35 18.25 -6.79
CA ALA A 253 -1.14 18.58 -5.38
C ALA A 253 -0.28 17.55 -4.64
N LEU A 254 -0.34 16.26 -5.02
CA LEU A 254 0.58 15.23 -4.51
C LEU A 254 1.99 15.41 -5.09
N ALA A 255 2.10 15.50 -6.41
CA ALA A 255 3.38 15.55 -7.12
C ALA A 255 4.26 16.75 -6.72
N VAL A 256 3.68 17.93 -6.45
CA VAL A 256 4.44 19.09 -5.91
C VAL A 256 4.92 18.92 -4.47
N THR A 257 4.46 17.88 -3.76
CA THR A 257 4.94 17.53 -2.41
C THR A 257 5.93 16.36 -2.41
N GLU A 258 6.25 15.79 -3.57
CA GLU A 258 7.34 14.82 -3.69
C GLU A 258 8.70 15.53 -3.80
N PRO A 259 9.75 15.00 -3.14
CA PRO A 259 11.11 15.44 -3.43
C PRO A 259 11.50 15.05 -4.87
N PRO A 260 12.42 15.79 -5.51
CA PRO A 260 13.00 15.36 -6.78
C PRO A 260 13.60 13.94 -6.66
N GLU A 261 13.37 13.07 -7.66
CA GLU A 261 14.01 11.76 -7.66
C GLU A 261 15.54 11.92 -7.84
N MET A 262 16.30 11.34 -6.92
CA MET A 262 17.76 11.33 -6.91
C MET A 262 18.28 9.92 -7.14
N HIS A 263 19.44 9.80 -7.79
CA HIS A 263 20.16 8.54 -7.99
C HIS A 263 21.60 8.62 -7.45
N GLY A 264 22.31 7.49 -7.45
CA GLY A 264 23.69 7.34 -6.94
C GLY A 264 23.81 6.55 -5.64
N LYS A 265 22.79 6.59 -4.77
CA LYS A 265 22.79 5.88 -3.46
C LYS A 265 22.48 4.37 -3.53
N ALA A 266 22.07 3.83 -4.68
CA ALA A 266 21.62 2.44 -4.80
C ALA A 266 22.67 1.40 -4.36
N GLN A 267 23.96 1.62 -4.63
CA GLN A 267 25.02 0.71 -4.18
C GLN A 267 25.20 0.73 -2.66
N TYR A 268 25.08 1.92 -2.05
CA TYR A 268 25.09 2.09 -0.60
C TYR A 268 23.89 1.40 0.06
N ASP A 269 22.67 1.58 -0.47
CA ASP A 269 21.48 0.95 0.09
C ASP A 269 21.52 -0.58 0.00
N VAL A 270 22.02 -1.12 -1.12
CA VAL A 270 22.29 -2.56 -1.27
C VAL A 270 23.34 -3.03 -0.25
N ALA A 271 24.41 -2.27 -0.01
CA ALA A 271 25.41 -2.61 1.01
C ALA A 271 24.84 -2.53 2.44
N VAL A 272 23.90 -1.61 2.72
CA VAL A 272 23.15 -1.56 4.00
C VAL A 272 22.28 -2.81 4.16
N TRP A 273 21.63 -3.29 3.12
CA TRP A 273 20.89 -4.56 3.17
C TRP A 273 21.80 -5.78 3.32
N ALA A 274 22.95 -5.82 2.66
CA ALA A 274 23.94 -6.87 2.85
C ALA A 274 24.51 -6.85 4.29
N THR A 275 24.67 -5.67 4.88
CA THR A 275 25.03 -5.49 6.30
C THR A 275 23.95 -6.07 7.22
N ARG A 276 22.67 -5.79 6.96
CA ARG A 276 21.54 -6.32 7.73
C ARG A 276 21.47 -7.86 7.63
N LEU A 277 21.71 -8.43 6.45
CA LEU A 277 21.82 -9.88 6.26
C LEU A 277 22.98 -10.46 7.07
N ARG A 278 24.18 -9.88 6.95
CA ARG A 278 25.37 -10.29 7.71
C ARG A 278 25.16 -10.23 9.21
N LEU A 279 24.42 -9.24 9.72
CA LEU A 279 24.05 -9.14 11.13
C LEU A 279 23.02 -10.20 11.53
N ALA A 280 21.99 -10.44 10.71
CA ALA A 280 21.00 -11.49 10.97
C ALA A 280 21.61 -12.90 10.99
N GLN A 281 22.58 -13.18 10.11
CA GLN A 281 23.32 -14.44 10.07
C GLN A 281 24.04 -14.76 11.39
N ARG A 282 24.46 -13.75 12.18
CA ARG A 282 25.11 -13.98 13.48
C ARG A 282 24.22 -14.71 14.47
N ALA A 283 22.90 -14.67 14.30
CA ALA A 283 21.96 -15.45 15.09
C ALA A 283 21.87 -16.93 14.65
N LEU A 284 22.27 -17.28 13.43
CA LEU A 284 22.09 -18.62 12.86
C LEU A 284 22.76 -19.74 13.70
N PRO A 285 23.99 -19.60 14.22
CA PRO A 285 24.58 -20.63 15.08
C PRO A 285 23.77 -20.88 16.35
N ALA A 286 23.25 -19.82 16.97
CA ALA A 286 22.43 -19.92 18.19
C ALA A 286 21.05 -20.54 17.90
N LEU A 287 20.41 -20.13 16.80
CA LEU A 287 19.11 -20.69 16.36
C LEU A 287 19.21 -22.19 16.02
N LEU A 288 20.30 -22.62 15.37
CA LEU A 288 20.57 -24.04 15.12
C LEU A 288 20.88 -24.80 16.42
N GLY A 289 21.57 -24.16 17.38
CA GLY A 289 21.78 -24.71 18.72
C GLY A 289 20.48 -25.01 19.47
N LEU A 290 19.43 -24.19 19.31
CA LEU A 290 18.10 -24.47 19.88
C LEU A 290 17.44 -25.74 19.30
N LEU A 291 17.86 -26.18 18.11
CA LEU A 291 17.42 -27.41 17.46
C LEU A 291 18.38 -28.60 17.74
N GLY A 292 19.35 -28.43 18.64
CA GLY A 292 20.36 -29.45 18.97
C GLY A 292 21.48 -29.59 17.93
N LEU A 293 21.61 -28.66 16.97
CA LEU A 293 22.59 -28.73 15.89
C LEU A 293 23.81 -27.85 16.20
N ASN A 294 25.01 -28.44 16.27
CA ASN A 294 26.25 -27.66 16.38
C ASN A 294 26.67 -27.09 15.01
N ALA A 295 26.18 -25.89 14.70
CA ALA A 295 26.51 -25.16 13.47
C ALA A 295 28.03 -24.97 13.26
N THR A 296 28.82 -24.85 14.33
CA THR A 296 30.28 -24.65 14.21
C THR A 296 31.02 -25.90 13.74
N ASP A 297 30.59 -27.09 14.17
CA ASP A 297 31.19 -28.35 13.72
C ASP A 297 30.71 -28.73 12.31
N ILE A 298 29.43 -28.49 12.01
CA ILE A 298 28.88 -28.63 10.66
C ILE A 298 29.63 -27.72 9.68
N SER A 299 29.87 -26.45 10.05
CA SER A 299 30.67 -25.49 9.28
C SER A 299 32.08 -25.99 9.01
N LYS A 300 32.81 -26.46 10.03
CA LYS A 300 34.18 -27.01 9.85
C LYS A 300 34.18 -28.15 8.84
N ASN A 301 33.26 -29.11 8.99
CA ASN A 301 33.19 -30.32 8.16
C ASN A 301 32.91 -30.04 6.67
N MET A 302 32.25 -28.92 6.34
CA MET A 302 31.98 -28.53 4.94
C MET A 302 32.83 -27.35 4.45
N SER A 303 33.76 -26.83 5.25
CA SER A 303 34.59 -25.66 4.91
C SER A 303 35.37 -25.81 3.60
N THR A 304 35.88 -27.01 3.31
CA THR A 304 36.63 -27.32 2.08
C THR A 304 35.73 -27.47 0.85
N SER A 305 34.52 -28.05 1.00
CA SER A 305 33.64 -28.40 -0.12
C SER A 305 32.62 -27.31 -0.45
N HIS A 306 32.15 -26.58 0.57
CA HIS A 306 31.12 -25.55 0.48
C HIS A 306 31.50 -24.32 1.33
N PRO A 307 32.62 -23.62 1.01
CA PRO A 307 33.16 -22.55 1.86
C PRO A 307 32.17 -21.40 2.15
N LEU A 308 31.31 -21.05 1.18
CA LEU A 308 30.25 -20.05 1.38
C LEU A 308 29.16 -20.52 2.35
N LEU A 309 28.77 -21.80 2.32
CA LEU A 309 27.79 -22.36 3.25
C LEU A 309 28.38 -22.51 4.65
N ALA A 310 29.63 -22.97 4.74
CA ALA A 310 30.39 -22.99 5.98
C ALA A 310 30.44 -21.60 6.63
N GLY A 311 30.82 -20.57 5.88
CA GLY A 311 30.88 -19.20 6.40
C GLY A 311 29.52 -18.64 6.83
N ALA A 312 28.44 -19.00 6.14
CA ALA A 312 27.08 -18.67 6.57
C ALA A 312 26.71 -19.36 7.89
N LEU A 313 26.98 -20.68 8.03
CA LEU A 313 26.77 -21.45 9.25
C LEU A 313 27.66 -21.02 10.42
N ALA A 314 28.84 -20.46 10.13
CA ALA A 314 29.72 -19.82 11.10
C ALA A 314 29.26 -18.41 11.53
N GLY A 315 28.04 -17.99 11.18
CA GLY A 315 27.47 -16.70 11.57
C GLY A 315 27.89 -15.53 10.67
N GLY A 316 28.29 -15.81 9.42
CA GLY A 316 28.76 -14.80 8.47
C GLY A 316 30.28 -14.54 8.54
N TYR A 317 31.06 -15.54 8.96
CA TYR A 317 32.52 -15.48 8.99
C TYR A 317 33.12 -16.16 7.75
N TYR A 318 33.74 -15.37 6.86
CA TYR A 318 34.30 -15.84 5.60
C TYR A 318 35.80 -15.52 5.50
N PRO A 319 36.68 -16.34 6.08
CA PRO A 319 38.11 -16.04 6.15
C PRO A 319 38.77 -15.93 4.76
N PHE A 320 38.23 -16.63 3.77
CA PHE A 320 38.72 -16.66 2.39
C PHE A 320 38.29 -15.45 1.53
N LEU A 321 37.41 -14.57 2.03
CA LEU A 321 36.97 -13.36 1.32
C LEU A 321 37.79 -12.12 1.67
N ALA A 322 38.68 -12.21 2.66
CA ALA A 322 39.70 -11.19 2.93
C ALA A 322 40.94 -11.49 2.07
N THR A 323 41.20 -10.68 1.05
CA THR A 323 42.42 -10.78 0.23
C THR A 323 43.56 -10.00 0.88
N ALA A 324 44.81 -10.47 0.71
CA ALA A 324 45.99 -9.82 1.29
C ALA A 324 46.21 -8.38 0.78
N GLU A 325 45.64 -8.03 -0.37
CA GLU A 325 45.73 -6.70 -1.00
C GLU A 325 44.68 -5.70 -0.49
N SER A 326 43.60 -6.16 0.16
CA SER A 326 42.62 -5.28 0.80
C SER A 326 42.35 -5.71 2.24
N ALA A 327 42.91 -4.98 3.20
CA ALA A 327 42.71 -5.23 4.64
C ALA A 327 41.26 -5.05 5.13
N ALA A 328 40.34 -4.60 4.27
CA ALA A 328 38.92 -4.44 4.57
C ALA A 328 38.13 -5.74 4.26
N PRO A 329 37.27 -6.23 5.17
CA PRO A 329 36.37 -7.35 4.88
C PRO A 329 35.39 -7.05 3.75
N THR A 330 34.94 -8.10 3.08
CA THR A 330 34.02 -8.01 1.93
C THR A 330 32.72 -8.80 2.16
N PHE A 331 31.66 -8.45 1.41
CA PHE A 331 30.40 -9.20 1.44
C PHE A 331 30.52 -10.50 0.63
N ALA A 332 29.85 -11.56 1.07
CA ALA A 332 29.77 -12.77 0.27
C ALA A 332 28.90 -12.52 -0.98
N PRO A 333 29.19 -13.15 -2.14
CA PRO A 333 28.43 -12.92 -3.37
C PRO A 333 26.92 -13.17 -3.25
N TRP A 334 26.53 -14.12 -2.41
CA TRP A 334 25.12 -14.41 -2.14
C TRP A 334 24.46 -13.34 -1.26
N GLU A 335 25.19 -12.72 -0.32
CA GLU A 335 24.68 -11.64 0.53
C GLU A 335 24.35 -10.40 -0.33
N LEU A 336 25.23 -10.07 -1.29
CA LEU A 336 24.98 -8.99 -2.26
C LEU A 336 23.82 -9.34 -3.21
N THR A 337 23.73 -10.58 -3.68
CA THR A 337 22.60 -11.03 -4.54
C THR A 337 21.27 -10.96 -3.79
N ALA A 338 21.22 -11.44 -2.55
CA ALA A 338 20.04 -11.36 -1.69
C ALA A 338 19.69 -9.90 -1.33
N ALA A 339 20.68 -9.06 -1.04
CA ALA A 339 20.47 -7.63 -0.79
C ALA A 339 19.92 -6.89 -2.01
N LYS A 340 20.42 -7.19 -3.23
CA LYS A 340 19.87 -6.67 -4.49
C LYS A 340 18.43 -7.13 -4.70
N LEU A 341 18.11 -8.40 -4.42
CA LEU A 341 16.73 -8.91 -4.49
C LEU A 341 15.81 -8.19 -3.50
N ILE A 342 16.26 -7.97 -2.26
CA ILE A 342 15.51 -7.22 -1.26
C ILE A 342 15.25 -5.79 -1.76
N TYR A 343 16.30 -5.08 -2.16
CA TYR A 343 16.23 -3.66 -2.52
C TYR A 343 15.45 -3.40 -3.81
N HIS A 344 15.75 -4.12 -4.90
CA HIS A 344 15.15 -3.85 -6.22
C HIS A 344 13.81 -4.57 -6.45
N VAL A 345 13.49 -5.64 -5.71
CA VAL A 345 12.28 -6.45 -5.96
C VAL A 345 11.37 -6.50 -4.74
N LEU A 346 11.87 -6.93 -3.58
CA LEU A 346 10.99 -7.16 -2.42
C LEU A 346 10.46 -5.86 -1.82
N ILE A 347 11.26 -4.79 -1.75
CA ILE A 347 10.79 -3.49 -1.25
C ILE A 347 9.72 -2.90 -2.19
N PRO A 348 9.97 -2.67 -3.50
CA PRO A 348 8.91 -2.22 -4.42
C PRO A 348 7.69 -3.15 -4.44
N GLY A 349 7.89 -4.47 -4.47
CA GLY A 349 6.80 -5.43 -4.44
C GLY A 349 5.93 -5.31 -3.17
N LEU A 350 6.56 -5.10 -2.01
CA LEU A 350 5.86 -4.89 -0.74
C LEU A 350 5.16 -3.53 -0.69
N GLN A 351 5.76 -2.46 -1.24
CA GLN A 351 5.10 -1.16 -1.38
C GLN A 351 3.82 -1.29 -2.22
N PHE A 352 3.89 -1.92 -3.40
CA PHE A 352 2.72 -2.16 -4.25
C PHE A 352 1.67 -3.05 -3.57
N PHE A 353 2.07 -4.13 -2.89
CA PHE A 353 1.16 -5.01 -2.17
C PHE A 353 0.42 -4.27 -1.04
N VAL A 354 1.13 -3.48 -0.23
CA VAL A 354 0.54 -2.69 0.86
C VAL A 354 -0.35 -1.58 0.29
N ALA A 355 0.03 -0.93 -0.83
CA ALA A 355 -0.81 0.08 -1.47
C ALA A 355 -2.13 -0.50 -1.99
N VAL A 356 -2.08 -1.67 -2.64
CA VAL A 356 -3.26 -2.43 -3.06
C VAL A 356 -4.13 -2.80 -1.86
N PHE A 357 -3.54 -3.32 -0.77
CA PHE A 357 -4.28 -3.66 0.44
C PHE A 357 -4.97 -2.43 1.08
N ILE A 358 -4.28 -1.28 1.15
CA ILE A 358 -4.87 -0.03 1.65
C ILE A 358 -6.03 0.41 0.76
N LEU A 359 -5.86 0.39 -0.57
CA LEU A 359 -6.90 0.82 -1.52
C LEU A 359 -8.14 -0.08 -1.47
N ASP A 360 -7.98 -1.40 -1.51
CA ASP A 360 -9.07 -2.37 -1.36
C ASP A 360 -9.83 -2.19 -0.04
N THR A 361 -9.10 -1.93 1.05
CA THR A 361 -9.69 -1.68 2.38
C THR A 361 -10.48 -0.38 2.40
N TRP A 362 -9.90 0.70 1.86
CA TRP A 362 -10.51 2.02 1.79
C TRP A 362 -11.81 1.98 0.96
N GLN A 363 -11.72 1.45 -0.26
CA GLN A 363 -12.84 1.27 -1.17
C GLN A 363 -13.92 0.40 -0.55
N TYR A 364 -13.61 -0.82 -0.09
CA TYR A 364 -14.62 -1.74 0.49
C TYR A 364 -15.42 -1.10 1.63
N PHE A 365 -14.76 -0.50 2.62
CA PHE A 365 -15.46 0.02 3.80
C PHE A 365 -16.33 1.24 3.49
N LEU A 366 -15.86 2.14 2.62
CA LEU A 366 -16.62 3.31 2.22
C LEU A 366 -17.75 2.94 1.25
N HIS A 367 -17.51 2.07 0.28
CA HIS A 367 -18.51 1.56 -0.65
C HIS A 367 -19.66 0.87 0.11
N ARG A 368 -19.33 -0.08 0.99
CA ARG A 368 -20.32 -0.71 1.88
C ARG A 368 -21.05 0.30 2.77
N LEU A 369 -20.36 1.30 3.32
CA LEU A 369 -20.99 2.36 4.10
C LEU A 369 -22.00 3.17 3.27
N MET A 370 -21.66 3.49 2.01
CA MET A 370 -22.56 4.22 1.12
C MET A 370 -23.82 3.41 0.77
N HIS A 371 -23.72 2.09 0.59
CA HIS A 371 -24.90 1.23 0.39
C HIS A 371 -25.77 1.01 1.63
N MET A 372 -25.13 0.88 2.80
CA MET A 372 -25.84 0.55 4.03
C MET A 372 -26.47 1.77 4.70
N ASN A 373 -25.97 2.98 4.41
CA ASN A 373 -26.58 4.24 4.85
C ASN A 373 -27.46 4.83 3.73
N ARG A 374 -28.77 4.93 3.98
CA ARG A 374 -29.74 5.45 3.00
C ARG A 374 -29.40 6.84 2.46
N TRP A 375 -28.91 7.76 3.32
CA TRP A 375 -28.60 9.13 2.90
C TRP A 375 -27.40 9.14 1.95
N LEU A 376 -26.30 8.46 2.32
CA LEU A 376 -25.12 8.34 1.47
C LEU A 376 -25.45 7.71 0.11
N TYR A 377 -26.24 6.63 0.09
CA TYR A 377 -26.71 6.03 -1.15
C TYR A 377 -27.49 7.04 -2.01
N THR A 378 -28.55 7.65 -1.48
CA THR A 378 -29.43 8.52 -2.29
C THR A 378 -28.77 9.83 -2.72
N THR A 379 -27.76 10.31 -1.99
CA THR A 379 -27.09 11.59 -2.29
C THR A 379 -25.90 11.41 -3.23
N PHE A 380 -25.14 10.33 -3.08
CA PHE A 380 -23.89 10.12 -3.81
C PHE A 380 -23.98 8.88 -4.72
N HIS A 381 -23.94 7.69 -4.11
CA HIS A 381 -23.65 6.44 -4.80
C HIS A 381 -24.77 5.95 -5.75
N SER A 382 -26.01 6.38 -5.53
CA SER A 382 -27.12 6.09 -6.46
C SER A 382 -26.94 6.70 -7.85
N ARG A 383 -26.02 7.67 -8.03
CA ARG A 383 -25.63 8.14 -9.37
C ARG A 383 -24.92 7.04 -10.14
N HIS A 384 -23.96 6.36 -9.50
CA HIS A 384 -23.21 5.25 -10.08
C HIS A 384 -24.15 4.12 -10.54
N HIS A 385 -25.08 3.71 -9.65
CA HIS A 385 -26.12 2.73 -9.93
C HIS A 385 -27.22 3.15 -10.93
N ARG A 386 -27.08 4.29 -11.62
CA ARG A 386 -27.84 4.53 -12.86
C ARG A 386 -27.31 3.69 -14.02
N LEU A 387 -26.11 3.12 -13.91
CA LEU A 387 -25.53 2.16 -14.85
C LEU A 387 -25.75 0.71 -14.41
N TYR A 388 -27.01 0.27 -14.35
CA TYR A 388 -27.42 -1.11 -14.05
C TYR A 388 -26.76 -2.20 -14.92
N VAL A 389 -26.27 -1.83 -16.10
CA VAL A 389 -25.41 -2.67 -16.93
C VAL A 389 -24.12 -1.88 -17.16
N PRO A 390 -23.06 -2.17 -16.38
CA PRO A 390 -21.77 -1.50 -16.50
C PRO A 390 -21.15 -1.64 -17.90
N TYR A 391 -20.37 -0.63 -18.28
CA TYR A 391 -19.52 -0.64 -19.46
C TYR A 391 -18.24 0.17 -19.17
N ALA A 392 -17.16 -0.14 -19.89
CA ALA A 392 -15.79 0.30 -19.57
C ALA A 392 -15.63 1.79 -19.22
N TYR A 393 -16.08 2.71 -20.10
CA TYR A 393 -15.97 4.15 -19.86
C TYR A 393 -17.00 4.72 -18.86
N GLY A 394 -17.86 3.87 -18.29
CA GLY A 394 -18.72 4.17 -17.16
C GLY A 394 -18.03 3.96 -15.79
N ALA A 395 -16.81 3.42 -15.77
CA ALA A 395 -16.07 3.07 -14.55
C ALA A 395 -15.88 4.22 -13.54
N LEU A 396 -15.79 5.47 -14.01
CA LEU A 396 -15.68 6.67 -13.17
C LEU A 396 -16.97 7.52 -13.18
N TYR A 397 -18.10 6.93 -13.58
CA TYR A 397 -19.40 7.60 -13.49
C TYR A 397 -19.95 7.51 -12.07
N ASN A 398 -19.61 8.49 -11.25
CA ASN A 398 -20.09 8.60 -9.87
C ASN A 398 -20.22 10.09 -9.47
N HIS A 399 -20.66 10.37 -8.25
CA HIS A 399 -20.82 11.75 -7.80
C HIS A 399 -19.44 12.43 -7.56
N PRO A 400 -19.22 13.73 -7.88
CA PRO A 400 -17.93 14.41 -7.68
C PRO A 400 -17.27 14.19 -6.30
N PHE A 401 -18.04 14.38 -5.21
CA PHE A 401 -17.58 14.08 -3.85
C PHE A 401 -17.16 12.62 -3.63
N GLU A 402 -17.84 11.68 -4.29
CA GLU A 402 -17.60 10.26 -4.17
C GLU A 402 -16.37 9.80 -4.96
N GLY A 403 -16.23 10.21 -6.23
CA GLY A 403 -15.01 9.90 -7.00
C GLY A 403 -13.74 10.55 -6.42
N PHE A 404 -13.88 11.71 -5.75
CA PHE A 404 -12.80 12.20 -4.89
C PHE A 404 -12.53 11.25 -3.72
N LEU A 405 -13.56 10.88 -2.94
CA LEU A 405 -13.40 10.16 -1.67
C LEU A 405 -13.02 8.68 -1.84
N LEU A 406 -13.65 7.95 -2.77
CA LEU A 406 -13.37 6.54 -3.06
C LEU A 406 -12.16 6.37 -3.96
N ASP A 407 -12.21 6.94 -5.17
CA ASP A 407 -11.26 6.60 -6.24
C ASP A 407 -9.93 7.36 -6.11
N THR A 408 -10.00 8.64 -5.72
CA THR A 408 -8.83 9.52 -5.72
C THR A 408 -8.10 9.51 -4.37
N LEU A 409 -8.80 9.76 -3.27
CA LEU A 409 -8.20 9.92 -1.94
C LEU A 409 -7.67 8.60 -1.37
N GLY A 410 -8.34 7.47 -1.63
CA GLY A 410 -7.85 6.15 -1.22
C GLY A 410 -6.50 5.80 -1.85
N ALA A 411 -6.37 6.04 -3.16
CA ALA A 411 -5.13 5.83 -3.89
C ALA A 411 -4.03 6.81 -3.44
N ALA A 412 -4.38 8.07 -3.20
CA ALA A 412 -3.45 9.09 -2.67
C ALA A 412 -2.86 8.70 -1.30
N ILE A 413 -3.70 8.16 -0.40
CA ILE A 413 -3.27 7.67 0.91
C ILE A 413 -2.38 6.44 0.75
N ALA A 414 -2.76 5.47 -0.09
CA ALA A 414 -1.96 4.28 -0.37
C ALA A 414 -0.55 4.63 -0.90
N PHE A 415 -0.47 5.56 -1.85
CA PHE A 415 0.78 6.10 -2.39
C PHE A 415 1.67 6.73 -1.30
N LYS A 416 1.11 7.67 -0.50
CA LYS A 416 1.87 8.36 0.55
C LYS A 416 2.31 7.45 1.69
N VAL A 417 1.46 6.53 2.15
CA VAL A 417 1.76 5.62 3.28
C VAL A 417 2.82 4.58 2.92
N THR A 418 2.96 4.23 1.64
CA THR A 418 3.95 3.23 1.20
C THR A 418 5.30 3.83 0.81
N GLY A 419 5.46 5.15 0.86
CA GLY A 419 6.73 5.82 0.52
C GLY A 419 7.15 5.58 -0.93
N MET A 420 6.19 5.42 -1.85
CA MET A 420 6.47 5.23 -3.27
C MET A 420 7.09 6.50 -3.88
N THR A 421 8.03 6.32 -4.81
CA THR A 421 8.48 7.44 -5.66
C THR A 421 7.38 7.87 -6.63
N LEU A 422 7.46 9.08 -7.20
CA LEU A 422 6.46 9.58 -8.15
C LEU A 422 6.26 8.63 -9.34
N ARG A 423 7.32 7.98 -9.82
CA ARG A 423 7.25 6.96 -10.87
C ARG A 423 6.53 5.70 -10.43
N GLN A 424 6.83 5.18 -9.24
CA GLN A 424 6.10 4.04 -8.67
C GLN A 424 4.60 4.37 -8.49
N GLY A 425 4.30 5.55 -7.97
CA GLY A 425 2.93 6.08 -7.85
C GLY A 425 2.22 6.17 -9.21
N THR A 426 2.91 6.67 -10.24
CA THR A 426 2.39 6.74 -11.62
C THR A 426 1.99 5.35 -12.14
N CYS A 427 2.83 4.33 -11.92
CA CYS A 427 2.50 2.94 -12.25
C CYS A 427 1.32 2.40 -11.42
N PHE A 428 1.29 2.67 -10.10
CA PHE A 428 0.21 2.23 -9.21
C PHE A 428 -1.15 2.84 -9.57
N PHE A 429 -1.20 4.16 -9.83
CA PHE A 429 -2.42 4.84 -10.27
C PHE A 429 -2.88 4.30 -11.62
N THR A 430 -1.97 4.19 -12.60
CA THR A 430 -2.30 3.65 -13.93
C THR A 430 -2.85 2.22 -13.86
N PHE A 431 -2.22 1.34 -13.07
CA PHE A 431 -2.68 -0.04 -12.88
C PHE A 431 -4.04 -0.09 -12.18
N SER A 432 -4.27 0.76 -11.18
CA SER A 432 -5.57 0.89 -10.51
C SER A 432 -6.65 1.37 -11.48
N THR A 433 -6.36 2.36 -12.33
CA THR A 433 -7.25 2.84 -13.38
C THR A 433 -7.62 1.74 -14.38
N ILE A 434 -6.62 0.99 -14.86
CA ILE A 434 -6.81 -0.19 -15.72
C ILE A 434 -7.77 -1.18 -15.04
N LYS A 435 -7.56 -1.48 -13.76
CA LYS A 435 -8.38 -2.45 -13.03
C LYS A 435 -9.84 -2.01 -12.88
N THR A 436 -10.08 -0.74 -12.51
CA THR A 436 -11.45 -0.23 -12.40
C THR A 436 -12.20 -0.29 -13.73
N ILE A 437 -11.51 -0.12 -14.87
CA ILE A 437 -12.13 -0.25 -16.21
C ILE A 437 -12.45 -1.71 -16.55
N ASP A 438 -11.54 -2.64 -16.25
CA ASP A 438 -11.78 -4.09 -16.39
C ASP A 438 -13.00 -4.54 -15.57
N ASP A 439 -13.11 -4.11 -14.31
CA ASP A 439 -14.27 -4.41 -13.44
C ASP A 439 -15.61 -3.88 -13.98
N HIS A 440 -15.58 -2.91 -14.89
CA HIS A 440 -16.76 -2.35 -15.53
C HIS A 440 -16.88 -2.75 -17.01
N CYS A 441 -15.98 -3.55 -17.57
CA CYS A 441 -15.84 -3.65 -19.02
C CYS A 441 -17.06 -4.29 -19.73
N GLY A 442 -17.86 -5.06 -19.00
CA GLY A 442 -19.04 -5.78 -19.52
C GLY A 442 -18.74 -7.16 -20.09
N TYR A 443 -17.48 -7.63 -20.00
CA TYR A 443 -17.00 -8.91 -20.54
C TYR A 443 -16.29 -9.74 -19.48
N ALA A 444 -16.52 -11.06 -19.49
CA ALA A 444 -15.78 -12.03 -18.68
C ALA A 444 -14.89 -12.90 -19.59
N PHE A 445 -13.75 -12.35 -20.01
CA PHE A 445 -12.82 -13.05 -20.89
C PHE A 445 -12.00 -14.08 -20.10
N PRO A 446 -11.94 -15.37 -20.52
CA PRO A 446 -11.24 -16.42 -19.77
C PRO A 446 -9.70 -16.33 -19.85
N TRP A 447 -9.17 -15.36 -20.61
CA TRP A 447 -7.75 -15.08 -20.77
C TRP A 447 -7.37 -13.66 -20.30
N ASP A 448 -8.28 -12.90 -19.70
CA ASP A 448 -7.92 -11.58 -19.18
C ASP A 448 -6.98 -11.74 -17.97
N PRO A 449 -5.73 -11.23 -18.03
CA PRO A 449 -4.77 -11.43 -16.96
C PRO A 449 -5.23 -10.81 -15.64
N LEU A 450 -6.00 -9.71 -15.66
CA LEU A 450 -6.49 -9.04 -14.46
C LEU A 450 -7.59 -9.87 -13.80
N GLN A 451 -8.53 -10.39 -14.58
CA GLN A 451 -9.61 -11.25 -14.08
C GLN A 451 -9.10 -12.63 -13.63
N LEU A 452 -7.89 -13.05 -14.07
CA LEU A 452 -7.22 -14.28 -13.64
C LEU A 452 -6.38 -14.11 -12.36
N ILE A 453 -5.65 -13.00 -12.19
CA ILE A 453 -4.77 -12.78 -11.02
C ILE A 453 -5.47 -12.09 -9.83
N THR A 454 -6.64 -11.52 -10.05
CA THR A 454 -7.44 -10.85 -9.01
C THR A 454 -8.80 -11.53 -8.85
N SER A 455 -9.42 -11.39 -7.67
CA SER A 455 -10.68 -12.10 -7.39
C SER A 455 -11.95 -11.24 -7.55
N ASN A 456 -11.78 -9.92 -7.73
CA ASN A 456 -12.80 -9.05 -8.27
C ASN A 456 -12.64 -8.99 -9.79
N ASN A 457 -13.75 -9.00 -10.53
CA ASN A 457 -13.77 -8.93 -11.99
C ASN A 457 -15.13 -8.41 -12.47
N ALA A 458 -15.25 -8.17 -13.78
CA ALA A 458 -16.49 -7.71 -14.42
C ALA A 458 -17.74 -8.50 -14.00
N ALA A 459 -17.66 -9.83 -13.88
CA ALA A 459 -18.81 -10.65 -13.50
C ALA A 459 -19.18 -10.53 -12.01
N TYR A 460 -18.20 -10.33 -11.14
CA TYR A 460 -18.42 -10.09 -9.71
C TYR A 460 -19.03 -8.71 -9.45
N HIS A 461 -18.53 -7.69 -10.14
CA HIS A 461 -18.96 -6.31 -9.98
C HIS A 461 -20.30 -6.04 -10.70
N ASP A 462 -20.54 -6.65 -11.86
CA ASP A 462 -21.87 -6.62 -12.50
C ASP A 462 -23.00 -7.06 -11.55
N ILE A 463 -22.80 -8.16 -10.82
CA ILE A 463 -23.76 -8.65 -9.81
C ILE A 463 -24.13 -7.54 -8.82
N HIS A 464 -23.16 -6.73 -8.39
CA HIS A 464 -23.38 -5.63 -7.46
C HIS A 464 -24.27 -4.53 -8.05
N HIS A 465 -24.11 -4.20 -9.33
CA HIS A 465 -24.97 -3.24 -10.04
C HIS A 465 -26.42 -3.71 -10.21
N GLN A 466 -26.69 -5.01 -10.12
CA GLN A 466 -28.04 -5.55 -10.25
C GLN A 466 -28.92 -5.23 -9.02
N THR A 467 -30.22 -4.98 -9.25
CA THR A 467 -31.19 -4.62 -8.19
C THR A 467 -31.24 -5.61 -7.01
N TRP A 468 -30.92 -6.87 -7.27
CA TRP A 468 -30.90 -7.98 -6.31
C TRP A 468 -29.52 -8.25 -5.70
N GLY A 469 -28.46 -7.66 -6.23
CA GLY A 469 -27.08 -7.78 -5.72
C GLY A 469 -26.53 -6.51 -5.06
N ILE A 470 -27.22 -5.37 -5.16
CA ILE A 470 -26.89 -4.04 -4.60
C ILE A 470 -26.65 -3.94 -3.08
N LYS A 471 -26.64 -5.06 -2.34
CA LYS A 471 -26.26 -5.15 -0.92
C LYS A 471 -25.26 -6.28 -0.65
N ALA A 472 -24.52 -6.68 -1.67
CA ALA A 472 -23.47 -7.67 -1.65
C ALA A 472 -22.32 -7.21 -2.56
N ASN A 473 -21.18 -7.88 -2.52
CA ASN A 473 -20.04 -7.64 -3.43
C ASN A 473 -19.54 -6.18 -3.42
N PHE A 474 -19.19 -5.65 -2.23
CA PHE A 474 -18.67 -4.28 -2.07
C PHE A 474 -17.16 -4.13 -2.35
N SER A 475 -16.42 -5.23 -2.41
CA SER A 475 -14.98 -5.29 -2.62
C SER A 475 -14.61 -4.84 -4.03
N GLN A 476 -13.79 -3.79 -4.09
CA GLN A 476 -13.17 -3.27 -5.31
C GLN A 476 -11.88 -2.52 -4.93
N PRO A 477 -10.93 -2.32 -5.87
CA PRO A 477 -10.92 -2.87 -7.22
C PRO A 477 -10.25 -4.26 -7.33
N PHE A 478 -9.39 -4.71 -6.41
CA PHE A 478 -8.59 -5.93 -6.65
C PHE A 478 -9.19 -7.21 -6.04
N PHE A 479 -9.40 -7.28 -4.73
CA PHE A 479 -9.67 -8.57 -4.05
C PHE A 479 -10.97 -8.61 -3.23
N THR A 480 -11.66 -9.76 -3.29
CA THR A 480 -12.96 -10.03 -2.65
C THR A 480 -12.85 -10.63 -1.24
N PHE A 481 -11.70 -10.46 -0.59
CA PHE A 481 -11.45 -11.04 0.73
C PHE A 481 -12.26 -10.35 1.83
N TRP A 482 -12.49 -9.03 1.75
CA TRP A 482 -13.33 -8.32 2.71
C TRP A 482 -14.77 -8.80 2.70
N ASP A 483 -15.39 -8.96 1.52
CA ASP A 483 -16.72 -9.56 1.38
C ASP A 483 -16.80 -11.01 1.86
N THR A 484 -15.70 -11.75 1.75
CA THR A 484 -15.60 -13.13 2.24
C THR A 484 -15.51 -13.16 3.77
N LEU A 485 -14.64 -12.33 4.35
CA LEU A 485 -14.40 -12.20 5.79
C LEU A 485 -15.63 -11.68 6.56
N LEU A 486 -16.35 -10.72 5.96
CA LEU A 486 -17.49 -10.03 6.58
C LEU A 486 -18.86 -10.56 6.10
N GLY A 487 -18.86 -11.63 5.30
CA GLY A 487 -20.06 -12.36 4.91
C GLY A 487 -20.99 -11.63 3.92
N THR A 488 -20.49 -10.63 3.19
CA THR A 488 -21.25 -9.84 2.23
C THR A 488 -21.05 -10.24 0.76
N LYS A 489 -20.25 -11.28 0.47
CA LYS A 489 -20.20 -11.90 -0.85
C LYS A 489 -21.56 -12.50 -1.25
N TYR A 490 -21.99 -12.23 -2.49
CA TYR A 490 -23.25 -12.75 -3.04
C TYR A 490 -23.22 -14.29 -3.15
N LYS A 491 -24.35 -14.94 -2.83
CA LYS A 491 -24.50 -16.41 -2.79
C LYS A 491 -25.67 -16.95 -3.61
N GLY A 492 -26.40 -16.09 -4.32
CA GLY A 492 -27.57 -16.48 -5.09
C GLY A 492 -27.25 -16.94 -6.52
N SER A 493 -28.29 -17.28 -7.26
CA SER A 493 -28.23 -17.42 -8.72
C SER A 493 -28.23 -16.05 -9.38
N ARG A 494 -27.50 -15.89 -10.49
CA ARG A 494 -27.41 -14.65 -11.29
C ARG A 494 -28.73 -14.24 -12.00
N THR A 495 -29.79 -15.03 -11.82
CA THR A 495 -31.16 -14.78 -12.30
C THR A 495 -31.80 -13.61 -11.55
N ASP A 496 -32.22 -12.56 -12.26
CA ASP A 496 -33.06 -11.49 -11.70
C ASP A 496 -34.48 -12.02 -11.44
N ARG A 497 -34.68 -12.63 -10.28
CA ARG A 497 -35.96 -13.22 -9.87
C ARG A 497 -37.13 -12.21 -9.89
N LEU A 498 -36.87 -10.91 -9.80
CA LEU A 498 -37.89 -9.87 -9.85
C LEU A 498 -38.25 -9.51 -11.29
N ALA A 499 -37.27 -9.38 -12.18
CA ALA A 499 -37.50 -9.22 -13.62
C ALA A 499 -38.15 -10.47 -14.23
N ASP A 500 -37.69 -11.67 -13.86
CA ASP A 500 -38.24 -12.95 -14.32
C ASP A 500 -39.67 -13.16 -13.80
N LYS A 501 -39.96 -12.82 -12.53
CA LYS A 501 -41.33 -12.82 -12.01
C LYS A 501 -42.22 -11.84 -12.78
N LYS A 502 -41.77 -10.61 -13.06
CA LYS A 502 -42.51 -9.64 -13.89
C LYS A 502 -42.71 -10.12 -15.33
N ARG A 503 -41.75 -10.83 -15.93
CA ARG A 503 -41.88 -11.46 -17.25
C ARG A 503 -42.96 -12.54 -17.24
N VAL A 504 -42.95 -13.42 -16.24
CA VAL A 504 -43.98 -14.47 -16.05
C VAL A 504 -45.36 -13.86 -15.75
N GLU A 505 -45.44 -12.79 -14.97
CA GLU A 505 -46.69 -12.05 -14.70
C GLU A 505 -47.22 -11.30 -15.93
N LYS A 506 -46.37 -10.99 -16.93
CA LYS A 506 -46.76 -10.37 -18.21
C LYS A 506 -47.07 -11.42 -19.31
N MET A 507 -46.66 -12.67 -19.11
CA MET A 507 -46.96 -13.81 -19.98
C MET A 507 -48.23 -14.57 -19.56
N LYS A 508 -48.82 -14.18 -18.42
CA LYS A 508 -50.12 -14.64 -17.90
C LYS A 508 -51.17 -13.56 -18.13
#